data_AF-A0A6C0M2W2-F1
#
_entry.id   AF-A0A6C0M2W2-F1
#
_cell.length_a   1.000
_cell.length_b   1.000
_cell.length_c   1.000
_cell.angle_alpha   90.00
_cell.angle_beta   90.00
_cell.angle_gamma   90.00
#
_symmetry.space_group_name_H-M   'P 1'
#
loop_
_entity.id
_entity.type
_entity.pdbx_description
1 polymer ?
#
loop_
_entity_poly.entity_id
_entity_poly.type
_entity_poly.pdbx_seq_one_letter_code
_entity_poly.pdbx_strand_id
1 'polypeptide(L)'
;MQSVFTVVVFCIVLFLYLHIYFHLKTSNDLEVYEIDQPSKDKLEEVCDLRQPVLFDYDNERLMEACTLTAMRSNYGAFDVRIRNVKDGDEEADATDLYVPLTLHAVADTFSSDKESRYVTENNGDFLEETGLAKTFKYNDAFLRPPMVSKCAYDVMCASPGTQTPLRYELNYRNYYLVTQGSVKLRLIAPNASKYLHPVSDYDNFEFRSPVNPWHVQKEYRMDFDKLKTMDVELRAGQIIYIPAYWWCSMQFPEAATATTLCCFKYRTYMNTVSILDKLCMWMLQQQNVKRDTIEKKITGVSRVSTDANANANANANANANANANANANANANANANANTNTNANTNANANANTNDT
;
A
#
# COMPACT_ATOMS: atom_id res chain seq x y z
N MET A 1 -8.08 23.79 41.29
CA MET A 1 -7.13 23.03 40.45
C MET A 1 -7.82 22.05 39.52
N GLN A 2 -8.78 21.24 39.99
CA GLN A 2 -9.50 20.28 39.14
C GLN A 2 -10.20 20.92 37.94
N SER A 3 -10.91 22.03 38.13
CA SER A 3 -11.57 22.74 37.02
C SER A 3 -10.59 23.28 35.97
N VAL A 4 -9.41 23.75 36.40
CA VAL A 4 -8.35 24.23 35.49
C VAL A 4 -7.79 23.06 34.69
N PHE A 5 -7.53 21.92 35.34
CA PHE A 5 -7.09 20.70 34.67
C PHE A 5 -8.11 20.23 33.63
N THR A 6 -9.41 20.23 33.97
CA THR A 6 -10.48 19.87 33.02
C THR A 6 -10.51 20.79 31.81
N VAL A 7 -10.37 22.10 31.99
CA VAL A 7 -10.33 23.07 30.88
C VAL A 7 -9.11 22.83 29.99
N VAL A 8 -7.93 22.58 30.56
CA VAL A 8 -6.71 22.28 29.79
C VAL A 8 -6.88 21.01 28.97
N VAL A 9 -7.39 19.94 29.58
CA VAL A 9 -7.66 18.67 28.87
C VAL A 9 -8.67 18.90 27.74
N PHE A 10 -9.75 19.63 28.00
CA PHE A 10 -10.75 19.97 26.97
C PHE A 10 -10.12 20.73 25.80
N CYS A 11 -9.30 21.74 26.06
CA CYS A 11 -8.62 22.50 25.01
C CYS A 11 -7.69 21.62 24.17
N ILE A 12 -6.94 20.70 24.78
CA ILE A 12 -6.06 19.78 24.06
C ILE A 12 -6.87 18.82 23.19
N VAL A 13 -7.94 18.23 23.74
CA VAL A 13 -8.80 17.30 22.99
C VAL A 13 -9.48 18.02 21.82
N LEU A 14 -10.02 19.22 22.05
CA LEU A 14 -10.62 20.03 21.00
C LEU A 14 -9.60 20.39 19.92
N PHE A 15 -8.40 20.79 20.32
CA PHE A 15 -7.32 21.09 19.39
C PHE A 15 -6.97 19.88 18.51
N LEU A 16 -6.76 18.70 19.11
CA LEU A 16 -6.49 17.47 18.36
C LEU A 16 -7.65 17.10 17.45
N TYR A 17 -8.89 17.18 17.94
CA TYR A 17 -10.08 16.87 17.15
C TYR A 17 -10.17 17.75 15.89
N LEU A 18 -10.00 19.06 16.02
CA LEU A 18 -10.06 20.00 14.89
C LEU A 18 -8.97 19.70 13.84
N HIS A 19 -7.74 19.43 14.29
CA HIS A 19 -6.62 19.15 13.38
C HIS A 19 -6.75 17.78 12.71
N ILE A 20 -7.21 16.76 13.44
CA ILE A 20 -7.49 15.43 12.86
C ILE A 20 -8.61 15.57 11.83
N TYR A 21 -9.72 16.23 12.18
CA TYR A 21 -10.84 16.45 11.27
C TYR A 21 -10.41 17.21 10.00
N PHE A 22 -9.56 18.23 10.12
CA PHE A 22 -9.00 18.95 8.98
C PHE A 22 -8.22 18.04 8.02
N HIS A 23 -7.44 17.09 8.54
CA HIS A 23 -6.67 16.15 7.72
C HIS A 23 -7.48 14.99 7.16
N LEU A 24 -8.62 14.64 7.78
CA LEU A 24 -9.55 13.64 7.27
C LEU A 24 -10.56 14.21 6.27
N LYS A 25 -10.66 15.54 6.17
CA LYS A 25 -11.56 16.20 5.22
C LYS A 25 -11.13 15.90 3.78
N THR A 26 -12.10 15.45 2.98
CA THR A 26 -11.96 15.21 1.54
C THR A 26 -12.88 16.14 0.74
N SER A 27 -12.58 16.31 -0.55
CA SER A 27 -13.54 16.83 -1.54
C SER A 27 -13.94 15.71 -2.50
N ASN A 28 -15.16 15.80 -3.01
CA ASN A 28 -15.73 14.87 -4.00
C ASN A 28 -15.98 15.54 -5.36
N ASP A 29 -15.51 16.78 -5.53
CA ASP A 29 -15.68 17.52 -6.77
C ASP A 29 -14.77 16.89 -7.83
N LEU A 30 -15.40 16.24 -8.82
CA LEU A 30 -14.70 15.47 -9.85
C LEU A 30 -14.26 16.39 -11.00
N GLU A 31 -13.41 17.35 -10.67
CA GLU A 31 -12.81 18.30 -11.61
C GLU A 31 -11.31 18.44 -11.27
N VAL A 32 -10.49 18.68 -12.29
CA VAL A 32 -9.09 19.07 -12.10
C VAL A 32 -8.99 20.57 -12.20
N TYR A 33 -8.38 21.19 -11.20
CA TYR A 33 -8.09 22.60 -11.25
C TYR A 33 -6.75 22.82 -11.95
N GLU A 34 -6.75 23.54 -13.07
CA GLU A 34 -5.52 23.91 -13.79
C GLU A 34 -5.09 25.32 -13.37
N ILE A 35 -3.81 25.45 -13.01
CA ILE A 35 -3.21 26.75 -12.66
C ILE A 35 -1.92 26.99 -13.41
N ASP A 36 -1.75 28.21 -13.86
CA ASP A 36 -0.51 28.66 -14.49
C ASP A 36 0.43 29.26 -13.44
N GLN A 37 1.64 28.71 -13.35
CA GLN A 37 2.75 29.17 -12.50
C GLN A 37 2.34 29.77 -11.13
N PRO A 38 1.77 28.95 -10.22
CA PRO A 38 1.30 29.47 -8.94
C PRO A 38 2.45 29.95 -8.05
N SER A 39 2.19 30.99 -7.25
CA SER A 39 3.06 31.29 -6.11
C SER A 39 2.94 30.18 -5.05
N LYS A 40 3.91 30.10 -4.13
CA LYS A 40 3.88 29.11 -3.04
C LYS A 40 2.59 29.24 -2.23
N ASP A 41 2.27 30.44 -1.77
CA ASP A 41 1.07 30.69 -0.98
C ASP A 41 -0.21 30.33 -1.76
N LYS A 42 -0.23 30.62 -3.06
CA LYS A 42 -1.38 30.28 -3.89
C LYS A 42 -1.53 28.77 -4.05
N LEU A 43 -0.43 28.05 -4.23
CA LEU A 43 -0.43 26.59 -4.27
C LEU A 43 -0.97 26.01 -2.96
N GLU A 44 -0.59 26.56 -1.79
CA GLU A 44 -1.12 26.12 -0.50
C GLU A 44 -2.64 26.28 -0.43
N GLU A 45 -3.17 27.46 -0.78
CA GLU A 45 -4.61 27.75 -0.78
C GLU A 45 -5.38 26.78 -1.68
N VAL A 46 -4.89 26.56 -2.90
CA VAL A 46 -5.57 25.71 -3.89
C VAL A 46 -5.53 24.25 -3.45
N CYS A 47 -4.40 23.74 -2.94
CA CYS A 47 -4.30 22.38 -2.40
C CYS A 47 -5.23 22.16 -1.19
N ASP A 48 -5.58 23.22 -0.44
CA ASP A 48 -6.50 23.14 0.68
C ASP A 48 -7.98 23.01 0.31
N LEU A 49 -8.32 23.18 -0.98
CA LEU A 49 -9.62 22.81 -1.54
C LEU A 49 -9.82 21.28 -1.62
N ARG A 50 -8.75 20.48 -1.47
CA ARG A 50 -8.78 19.00 -1.52
C ARG A 50 -9.28 18.42 -2.84
N GLN A 51 -9.02 19.13 -3.94
CA GLN A 51 -9.26 18.68 -5.31
C GLN A 51 -7.93 18.45 -6.04
N PRO A 52 -7.88 17.60 -7.07
CA PRO A 52 -6.70 17.46 -7.91
C PRO A 52 -6.33 18.77 -8.62
N VAL A 53 -5.04 19.07 -8.68
CA VAL A 53 -4.54 20.33 -9.28
C VAL A 53 -3.42 20.01 -10.26
N LEU A 54 -3.50 20.52 -11.47
CA LEU A 54 -2.51 20.36 -12.53
C LEU A 54 -1.84 21.71 -12.81
N PHE A 55 -0.51 21.70 -12.94
CA PHE A 55 0.26 22.87 -13.34
C PHE A 55 1.60 22.48 -13.95
N ASP A 56 2.21 23.42 -14.66
CA ASP A 56 3.55 23.25 -15.20
C ASP A 56 4.60 23.46 -14.10
N TYR A 57 5.52 22.51 -13.99
CA TYR A 57 6.59 22.48 -13.00
C TYR A 57 7.87 21.94 -13.63
N ASP A 58 8.43 22.75 -14.52
CA ASP A 58 9.64 22.40 -15.27
C ASP A 58 10.89 22.58 -14.41
N ASN A 59 11.21 21.56 -13.61
CA ASN A 59 12.44 21.53 -12.84
C ASN A 59 13.56 20.88 -13.65
N GLU A 60 14.33 21.68 -14.39
CA GLU A 60 15.41 21.23 -15.29
C GLU A 60 16.28 20.11 -14.69
N ARG A 61 16.70 20.26 -13.42
CA ARG A 61 17.56 19.27 -12.75
C ARG A 61 16.90 17.90 -12.60
N LEU A 62 15.62 17.87 -12.23
CA LEU A 62 14.86 16.63 -12.11
C LEU A 62 14.52 16.06 -13.49
N MET A 63 14.18 16.93 -14.44
CA MET A 63 13.88 16.57 -15.82
C MET A 63 15.08 15.92 -16.53
N GLU A 64 16.31 16.35 -16.21
CA GLU A 64 17.54 15.76 -16.76
C GLU A 64 17.98 14.50 -16.00
N ALA A 65 18.03 14.58 -14.67
CA ALA A 65 18.61 13.51 -13.85
C ALA A 65 17.69 12.29 -13.69
N CYS A 66 16.37 12.51 -13.66
CA CYS A 66 15.37 11.47 -13.37
C CYS A 66 14.66 11.02 -14.64
N THR A 67 15.41 10.65 -15.67
CA THR A 67 14.91 9.94 -16.85
C THR A 67 15.40 8.50 -16.84
N LEU A 68 14.66 7.56 -17.43
CA LEU A 68 15.10 6.16 -17.46
C LEU A 68 16.48 6.03 -18.12
N THR A 69 16.73 6.81 -19.17
CA THR A 69 18.02 6.82 -19.88
C THR A 69 19.16 7.34 -18.99
N ALA A 70 18.99 8.49 -18.33
CA ALA A 70 20.02 9.07 -17.47
C ALA A 70 20.30 8.19 -16.25
N MET A 71 19.24 7.70 -15.59
CA MET A 71 19.38 6.81 -14.44
C MET A 71 20.06 5.50 -14.84
N ARG A 72 19.68 4.88 -15.97
CA ARG A 72 20.32 3.65 -16.46
C ARG A 72 21.80 3.86 -16.76
N SER A 73 22.18 4.99 -17.34
CA SER A 73 23.57 5.29 -17.69
C SER A 73 24.44 5.54 -16.46
N ASN A 74 23.92 6.24 -15.45
CA ASN A 74 24.69 6.68 -14.29
C ASN A 74 24.64 5.69 -13.12
N TYR A 75 23.52 4.97 -12.98
CA TYR A 75 23.18 4.17 -11.81
C TYR A 75 22.67 2.76 -12.15
N GLY A 76 22.94 2.26 -13.37
CA GLY A 76 22.40 1.00 -13.86
C GLY A 76 22.72 -0.24 -13.01
N ALA A 77 23.79 -0.19 -12.21
CA ALA A 77 24.20 -1.28 -11.33
C ALA A 77 23.48 -1.31 -9.97
N PHE A 78 22.77 -0.24 -9.61
CA PHE A 78 22.01 -0.18 -8.36
C PHE A 78 20.64 -0.85 -8.53
N ASP A 79 20.14 -1.41 -7.43
CA ASP A 79 18.86 -2.12 -7.42
C ASP A 79 17.69 -1.13 -7.34
N VAL A 80 16.67 -1.39 -8.15
CA VAL A 80 15.35 -0.80 -8.07
C VAL A 80 14.33 -1.89 -7.75
N ARG A 81 13.23 -1.51 -7.12
CA ARG A 81 12.13 -2.39 -6.78
C ARG A 81 11.17 -2.47 -7.95
N ILE A 82 10.91 -3.68 -8.42
CA ILE A 82 9.96 -3.98 -9.49
C ILE A 82 8.78 -4.79 -8.93
N ARG A 83 7.59 -4.50 -9.42
CA ARG A 83 6.32 -5.19 -9.12
C ARG A 83 5.70 -5.69 -10.41
N ASN A 84 5.11 -6.88 -10.38
CA ASN A 84 4.21 -7.35 -11.41
C ASN A 84 2.76 -6.96 -11.05
N VAL A 85 2.09 -6.21 -11.93
CA VAL A 85 0.72 -5.71 -11.70
C VAL A 85 -0.36 -6.71 -12.12
N LYS A 86 0.02 -7.83 -12.71
CA LYS A 86 -0.89 -8.90 -13.15
C LYS A 86 -0.89 -10.13 -12.25
N ASP A 87 -0.07 -10.14 -11.22
CA ASP A 87 -0.09 -11.20 -10.21
C ASP A 87 -1.49 -11.25 -9.56
N GLY A 88 -1.94 -12.46 -9.19
CA GLY A 88 -3.26 -12.65 -8.59
C GLY A 88 -3.36 -12.00 -7.21
N ASP A 89 -4.58 -11.86 -6.67
CA ASP A 89 -4.80 -11.19 -5.38
C ASP A 89 -3.97 -11.83 -4.23
N GLU A 90 -3.79 -13.16 -4.23
CA GLU A 90 -2.97 -13.89 -3.25
C GLU A 90 -1.48 -13.52 -3.30
N GLU A 91 -0.95 -13.22 -4.49
CA GLU A 91 0.43 -12.82 -4.71
C GLU A 91 0.61 -11.30 -4.51
N ALA A 92 -0.44 -10.51 -4.79
CA ALA A 92 -0.48 -9.08 -4.50
C ALA A 92 -0.49 -8.78 -2.99
N ASP A 93 -1.08 -9.67 -2.19
CA ASP A 93 -1.09 -9.63 -0.72
C ASP A 93 0.18 -10.28 -0.11
N ALA A 94 1.10 -10.78 -0.93
CA ALA A 94 2.34 -11.35 -0.43
C ALA A 94 3.27 -10.28 0.16
N THR A 95 4.00 -10.67 1.20
CA THR A 95 5.04 -9.82 1.83
C THR A 95 6.13 -9.41 0.84
N ASP A 96 6.41 -10.25 -0.17
CA ASP A 96 7.47 -10.04 -1.16
C ASP A 96 6.94 -9.42 -2.48
N LEU A 97 5.96 -8.52 -2.38
CA LEU A 97 5.33 -7.82 -3.52
C LEU A 97 6.34 -7.08 -4.42
N TYR A 98 7.45 -6.62 -3.85
CA TYR A 98 8.48 -5.82 -4.52
C TYR A 98 9.82 -6.56 -4.58
N VAL A 99 10.17 -7.02 -5.78
CA VAL A 99 11.42 -7.73 -6.03
C VAL A 99 12.52 -6.72 -6.37
N PRO A 100 13.69 -6.75 -5.70
CA PRO A 100 14.83 -5.93 -6.07
C PRO A 100 15.50 -6.49 -7.33
N LEU A 101 15.81 -5.62 -8.29
CA LEU A 101 16.54 -5.96 -9.50
C LEU A 101 17.37 -4.76 -9.98
N THR A 102 18.56 -5.02 -10.52
CA THR A 102 19.41 -3.94 -11.06
C THR A 102 18.67 -3.12 -12.12
N LEU A 103 18.87 -1.81 -12.13
CA LEU A 103 18.21 -0.91 -13.07
C LEU A 103 18.52 -1.27 -14.55
N HIS A 104 19.70 -1.80 -14.84
CA HIS A 104 20.01 -2.37 -16.15
C HIS A 104 19.06 -3.49 -16.55
N ALA A 105 18.91 -4.49 -15.68
CA ALA A 105 18.05 -5.64 -15.95
C ALA A 105 16.57 -5.24 -16.01
N VAL A 106 16.13 -4.27 -15.20
CA VAL A 106 14.77 -3.72 -15.29
C VAL A 106 14.50 -3.06 -16.63
N ALA A 107 15.41 -2.22 -17.12
CA ALA A 107 15.23 -1.56 -18.41
C ALA A 107 15.16 -2.55 -19.58
N ASP A 108 15.91 -3.65 -19.51
CA ASP A 108 15.84 -4.74 -20.49
C ASP A 108 14.56 -5.56 -20.34
N THR A 109 14.09 -5.77 -19.11
CA THR A 109 12.80 -6.42 -18.82
C THR A 109 11.63 -5.60 -19.39
N PHE A 110 11.63 -4.29 -19.21
CA PHE A 110 10.60 -3.42 -19.81
C PHE A 110 10.58 -3.46 -21.34
N SER A 111 11.75 -3.57 -21.96
CA SER A 111 11.87 -3.60 -23.43
C SER A 111 11.44 -4.96 -24.01
N SER A 112 11.57 -6.04 -23.23
CA SER A 112 11.22 -7.40 -23.64
C SER A 112 9.79 -7.80 -23.24
N ASP A 113 9.15 -7.03 -22.36
CA ASP A 113 7.81 -7.32 -21.89
C ASP A 113 6.73 -6.95 -22.91
N LYS A 114 6.00 -7.97 -23.36
CA LYS A 114 4.88 -7.84 -24.30
C LYS A 114 3.52 -7.83 -23.63
N GLU A 115 3.49 -8.10 -22.32
CA GLU A 115 2.25 -8.25 -21.58
C GLU A 115 1.96 -7.06 -20.65
N SER A 116 2.80 -6.03 -20.60
CA SER A 116 2.54 -4.83 -19.80
C SER A 116 2.34 -5.14 -18.31
N ARG A 117 3.29 -5.90 -17.76
CA ARG A 117 3.24 -6.47 -16.40
C ARG A 117 3.98 -5.65 -15.38
N TYR A 118 5.04 -4.95 -15.76
CA TYR A 118 6.03 -4.52 -14.79
C TYR A 118 6.02 -3.01 -14.54
N VAL A 119 6.15 -2.65 -13.26
CA VAL A 119 6.28 -1.27 -12.81
C VAL A 119 7.33 -1.20 -11.70
N THR A 120 8.11 -0.12 -11.66
CA THR A 120 9.02 0.17 -10.56
C THR A 120 8.40 1.16 -9.60
N GLU A 121 8.39 0.85 -8.31
CA GLU A 121 7.86 1.70 -7.24
C GLU A 121 8.56 1.37 -5.93
N ASN A 122 8.46 2.24 -4.92
CA ASN A 122 9.14 2.11 -3.63
C ASN A 122 10.68 2.11 -3.75
N ASN A 123 11.22 2.97 -4.61
CA ASN A 123 12.64 3.11 -4.89
C ASN A 123 13.35 4.10 -3.97
N GLY A 124 12.87 4.27 -2.73
CA GLY A 124 13.48 5.20 -1.76
C GLY A 124 14.95 4.87 -1.46
N ASP A 125 15.27 3.59 -1.31
CA ASP A 125 16.64 3.12 -1.05
C ASP A 125 17.57 3.42 -2.23
N PHE A 126 17.11 3.15 -3.46
CA PHE A 126 17.82 3.51 -4.70
C PHE A 126 18.13 5.02 -4.75
N LEU A 127 17.17 5.87 -4.42
CA LEU A 127 17.37 7.31 -4.42
C LEU A 127 18.40 7.76 -3.38
N GLU A 128 18.43 7.15 -2.20
CA GLU A 128 19.41 7.49 -1.16
C GLU A 128 20.82 6.98 -1.53
N GLU A 129 20.94 5.76 -2.05
CA GLU A 129 22.23 5.16 -2.46
C GLU A 129 22.88 5.89 -3.64
N THR A 130 22.08 6.31 -4.62
CA THR A 130 22.56 7.04 -5.80
C THR A 130 22.79 8.53 -5.54
N GLY A 131 22.31 9.04 -4.40
CA GLY A 131 22.33 10.46 -4.05
C GLY A 131 21.26 11.30 -4.76
N LEU A 132 20.42 10.70 -5.61
CA LEU A 132 19.28 11.38 -6.25
C LEU A 132 18.29 11.95 -5.22
N ALA A 133 18.14 11.31 -4.06
CA ALA A 133 17.33 11.83 -2.96
C ALA A 133 17.71 13.25 -2.55
N LYS A 134 18.99 13.64 -2.69
CA LYS A 134 19.44 15.03 -2.45
C LYS A 134 18.88 15.96 -3.52
N THR A 135 18.91 15.56 -4.80
CA THR A 135 18.31 16.32 -5.90
C THR A 135 16.83 16.56 -5.67
N PHE A 136 16.08 15.57 -5.18
CA PHE A 136 14.69 15.78 -4.75
C PHE A 136 14.61 16.83 -3.63
N LYS A 137 15.34 16.62 -2.51
CA LYS A 137 15.33 17.51 -1.33
C LYS A 137 15.71 18.96 -1.63
N TYR A 138 16.60 19.21 -2.59
CA TYR A 138 17.00 20.57 -2.98
C TYR A 138 15.94 21.30 -3.83
N ASN A 139 15.13 20.55 -4.56
CA ASN A 139 14.17 21.09 -5.52
C ASN A 139 12.73 21.13 -4.99
N ASP A 140 12.44 20.48 -3.86
CA ASP A 140 11.06 20.26 -3.42
C ASP A 140 10.49 21.34 -2.49
N ALA A 141 11.25 22.40 -2.17
CA ALA A 141 10.83 23.46 -1.26
C ALA A 141 9.51 24.12 -1.68
N PHE A 142 9.28 24.24 -2.99
CA PHE A 142 8.05 24.77 -3.55
C PHE A 142 6.84 23.86 -3.34
N LEU A 143 7.02 22.54 -3.28
CA LEU A 143 5.92 21.57 -3.13
C LEU A 143 5.62 21.25 -1.66
N ARG A 144 6.64 21.34 -0.81
CA ARG A 144 6.59 20.93 0.59
C ARG A 144 5.61 21.77 1.42
N PRO A 145 4.60 21.17 2.08
CA PRO A 145 3.69 21.91 2.96
C PRO A 145 4.39 22.35 4.26
N PRO A 146 3.85 23.34 4.99
CA PRO A 146 4.34 23.70 6.32
C PRO A 146 4.18 22.54 7.31
N MET A 147 5.02 22.51 8.35
CA MET A 147 4.98 21.51 9.44
C MET A 147 5.09 20.06 8.95
N VAL A 148 5.90 19.83 7.92
CA VAL A 148 6.19 18.47 7.42
C VAL A 148 6.93 17.65 8.49
N SER A 149 6.53 16.40 8.62
CA SER A 149 7.13 15.39 9.51
C SER A 149 7.83 14.28 8.74
N LYS A 150 7.35 13.96 7.53
CA LYS A 150 7.96 12.98 6.63
C LYS A 150 7.86 13.45 5.18
N CYS A 151 8.98 13.40 4.48
CA CYS A 151 9.06 13.49 3.03
C CYS A 151 9.41 12.09 2.50
N ALA A 152 8.62 11.57 1.58
CA ALA A 152 8.90 10.34 0.86
C ALA A 152 8.98 10.65 -0.63
N TYR A 153 10.08 10.27 -1.24
CA TYR A 153 10.33 10.45 -2.67
C TYR A 153 10.39 9.09 -3.33
N ASP A 154 9.97 9.04 -4.58
CA ASP A 154 10.04 7.83 -5.39
C ASP A 154 10.28 8.19 -6.86
N VAL A 155 10.81 7.24 -7.61
CA VAL A 155 10.88 7.32 -9.07
C VAL A 155 10.18 6.11 -9.65
N MET A 156 9.31 6.36 -10.62
CA MET A 156 8.42 5.36 -11.19
C MET A 156 8.61 5.27 -12.70
N CYS A 157 8.81 4.05 -13.17
CA CYS A 157 8.91 3.68 -14.58
C CYS A 157 8.08 2.41 -14.78
N ALA A 158 7.62 2.14 -16.00
CA ALA A 158 6.87 0.93 -16.27
C ALA A 158 7.16 0.38 -17.67
N SER A 159 6.84 -0.89 -17.89
CA SER A 159 6.73 -1.45 -19.24
C SER A 159 5.64 -0.71 -20.04
N PRO A 160 5.77 -0.64 -21.37
CA PRO A 160 4.74 -0.02 -22.22
C PRO A 160 3.35 -0.62 -21.98
N GLY A 161 2.31 0.22 -21.93
CA GLY A 161 0.91 -0.19 -21.76
C GLY A 161 0.51 -0.60 -20.34
N THR A 162 1.44 -0.58 -19.38
CA THR A 162 1.17 -1.06 -18.01
C THR A 162 0.15 -0.16 -17.31
N GLN A 163 -0.72 -0.79 -16.51
CA GLN A 163 -1.72 -0.11 -15.70
C GLN A 163 -1.44 -0.38 -14.23
N THR A 164 -1.32 0.66 -13.43
CA THR A 164 -1.08 0.50 -12.00
C THR A 164 -2.37 0.04 -11.30
N PRO A 165 -2.27 -0.67 -10.17
CA PRO A 165 -3.43 -0.93 -9.32
C PRO A 165 -4.15 0.36 -8.94
N LEU A 166 -5.46 0.28 -8.74
CA LEU A 166 -6.26 1.39 -8.24
C LEU A 166 -6.02 1.53 -6.74
N ARG A 167 -5.43 2.66 -6.33
CA ARG A 167 -5.08 2.91 -4.93
C ARG A 167 -5.28 4.37 -4.53
N TYR A 168 -5.35 4.61 -3.24
CA TYR A 168 -5.31 5.97 -2.68
C TYR A 168 -4.15 6.13 -1.70
N GLU A 169 -3.72 7.37 -1.52
CA GLU A 169 -2.65 7.73 -0.60
C GLU A 169 -3.19 8.35 0.69
N LEU A 170 -2.53 8.06 1.80
CA LEU A 170 -2.82 8.66 3.12
C LEU A 170 -2.04 9.95 3.38
N ASN A 171 -0.98 10.21 2.60
CA ASN A 171 -0.15 11.38 2.81
C ASN A 171 -0.94 12.64 2.48
N TYR A 172 -0.72 13.68 3.27
CA TYR A 172 -1.39 14.96 3.13
C TYR A 172 -1.29 15.54 1.72
N ARG A 173 -0.10 15.43 1.11
CA ARG A 173 0.12 15.83 -0.28
C ARG A 173 0.88 14.79 -1.06
N ASN A 174 0.38 14.51 -2.27
CA ASN A 174 0.98 13.58 -3.21
C ASN A 174 1.11 14.33 -4.54
N TYR A 175 2.33 14.50 -5.01
CA TYR A 175 2.61 15.11 -6.31
C TYR A 175 3.27 14.11 -7.22
N TYR A 176 2.90 14.13 -8.50
CA TYR A 176 3.45 13.28 -9.54
C TYR A 176 3.89 14.16 -10.71
N LEU A 177 5.21 14.30 -10.87
CA LEU A 177 5.85 15.06 -11.94
C LEU A 177 6.27 14.09 -13.04
N VAL A 178 5.87 14.34 -14.28
CA VAL A 178 6.36 13.57 -15.43
C VAL A 178 7.68 14.19 -15.88
N THR A 179 8.75 13.41 -15.83
CA THR A 179 10.09 13.85 -16.28
C THR A 179 10.40 13.41 -17.71
N GLN A 180 9.81 12.30 -18.14
CA GLN A 180 9.98 11.77 -19.49
C GLN A 180 8.66 11.15 -19.97
N GLY A 181 8.29 11.41 -21.22
CA GLY A 181 7.11 10.82 -21.85
C GLY A 181 5.79 11.47 -21.42
N SER A 182 4.75 10.64 -21.32
CA SER A 182 3.42 11.04 -20.87
C SER A 182 2.73 9.89 -20.15
N VAL A 183 1.73 10.18 -19.34
CA VAL A 183 0.97 9.17 -18.59
C VAL A 183 -0.47 9.61 -18.45
N LYS A 184 -1.40 8.66 -18.52
CA LYS A 184 -2.81 8.92 -18.33
C LYS A 184 -3.24 8.46 -16.94
N LEU A 185 -3.84 9.34 -16.15
CA LEU A 185 -4.34 9.04 -14.81
C LEU A 185 -5.85 8.93 -14.86
N ARG A 186 -6.39 7.93 -14.18
CA ARG A 186 -7.82 7.80 -13.89
C ARG A 186 -8.04 8.05 -12.41
N LEU A 187 -8.78 9.12 -12.13
CA LEU A 187 -9.09 9.60 -10.78
C LEU A 187 -10.55 9.30 -10.43
N ILE A 188 -10.77 8.88 -9.19
CA ILE A 188 -12.10 8.62 -8.63
C ILE A 188 -12.20 9.29 -7.26
N ALA A 189 -13.29 10.02 -7.05
CA ALA A 189 -13.53 10.77 -5.82
C ALA A 189 -13.64 9.83 -4.58
N PRO A 190 -13.25 10.30 -3.38
CA PRO A 190 -13.25 9.47 -2.17
C PRO A 190 -14.62 8.91 -1.76
N ASN A 191 -15.73 9.61 -2.05
CA ASN A 191 -17.09 9.10 -1.77
C ASN A 191 -17.45 7.80 -2.52
N ALA A 192 -16.75 7.50 -3.61
CA ALA A 192 -16.94 6.28 -4.39
C ALA A 192 -16.36 5.03 -3.70
N SER A 193 -15.54 5.18 -2.65
CA SER A 193 -14.84 4.08 -1.98
C SER A 193 -15.73 2.90 -1.62
N LYS A 194 -17.00 3.15 -1.27
CA LYS A 194 -17.99 2.10 -0.92
C LYS A 194 -18.32 1.12 -2.06
N TYR A 195 -17.98 1.46 -3.30
CA TYR A 195 -18.20 0.64 -4.49
C TYR A 195 -16.88 0.06 -5.05
N LEU A 196 -15.74 0.41 -4.44
CA LEU A 196 -14.41 0.04 -4.90
C LEU A 196 -13.81 -1.12 -4.10
N HIS A 197 -14.54 -1.72 -3.16
CA HIS A 197 -14.07 -2.89 -2.39
C HIS A 197 -12.66 -2.68 -1.80
N PRO A 198 -12.46 -1.65 -0.95
CA PRO A 198 -11.13 -1.25 -0.48
C PRO A 198 -10.46 -2.35 0.35
N VAL A 199 -9.21 -2.65 0.01
CA VAL A 199 -8.31 -3.57 0.71
C VAL A 199 -7.21 -2.75 1.37
N SER A 200 -7.03 -2.96 2.68
CA SER A 200 -5.94 -2.34 3.45
C SER A 200 -4.82 -3.37 3.66
N ASP A 201 -3.80 -3.30 2.80
CA ASP A 201 -2.59 -4.09 2.92
C ASP A 201 -1.61 -3.36 3.84
N TYR A 202 -1.61 -3.75 5.11
CA TYR A 202 -0.74 -3.16 6.11
C TYR A 202 0.66 -3.80 6.14
N ASP A 203 0.93 -4.86 5.37
CA ASP A 203 2.28 -5.41 5.25
C ASP A 203 3.11 -4.51 4.32
N ASN A 204 2.54 -4.20 3.15
CA ASN A 204 3.13 -3.28 2.16
C ASN A 204 2.74 -1.80 2.40
N PHE A 205 1.83 -1.52 3.33
CA PHE A 205 1.25 -0.20 3.60
C PHE A 205 0.56 0.43 2.37
N GLU A 206 -0.15 -0.40 1.61
CA GLU A 206 -0.94 -0.01 0.45
C GLU A 206 -2.44 -0.03 0.73
N PHE A 207 -3.17 0.95 0.20
CA PHE A 207 -4.62 1.01 0.29
C PHE A 207 -5.21 0.97 -1.11
N ARG A 208 -5.61 -0.22 -1.54
CA ARG A 208 -5.92 -0.54 -2.93
C ARG A 208 -7.32 -1.08 -3.11
N SER A 209 -7.70 -1.28 -4.37
CA SER A 209 -8.94 -1.89 -4.82
C SER A 209 -8.60 -3.01 -5.79
N PRO A 210 -9.27 -4.17 -5.70
CA PRO A 210 -9.12 -5.24 -6.69
C PRO A 210 -9.72 -4.85 -8.05
N VAL A 211 -10.51 -3.77 -8.10
CA VAL A 211 -11.15 -3.32 -9.33
C VAL A 211 -10.11 -2.71 -10.26
N ASN A 212 -9.96 -3.26 -11.48
CA ASN A 212 -9.19 -2.60 -12.52
C ASN A 212 -10.09 -1.56 -13.22
N PRO A 213 -9.83 -0.26 -13.07
CA PRO A 213 -10.71 0.77 -13.59
C PRO A 213 -10.59 0.91 -15.12
N TRP A 214 -9.53 0.40 -15.74
CA TRP A 214 -9.32 0.43 -17.19
C TRP A 214 -9.96 -0.77 -17.89
N HIS A 215 -10.01 -1.91 -17.21
CA HIS A 215 -10.67 -3.13 -17.67
C HIS A 215 -11.47 -3.77 -16.53
N VAL A 216 -12.69 -3.26 -16.33
CA VAL A 216 -13.54 -3.64 -15.19
C VAL A 216 -13.98 -5.10 -15.30
N GLN A 217 -13.67 -5.87 -14.27
CA GLN A 217 -14.05 -7.28 -14.17
C GLN A 217 -15.57 -7.44 -14.02
N LYS A 218 -16.10 -8.60 -14.46
CA LYS A 218 -17.56 -8.86 -14.49
C LYS A 218 -18.21 -8.76 -13.10
N GLU A 219 -17.52 -9.22 -12.07
CA GLU A 219 -18.00 -9.20 -10.68
C GLU A 219 -18.18 -7.78 -10.12
N TYR A 220 -17.32 -6.83 -10.51
CA TYR A 220 -17.36 -5.45 -10.03
C TYR A 220 -18.18 -4.51 -10.92
N ARG A 221 -18.62 -4.98 -12.09
CA ARG A 221 -19.23 -4.14 -13.12
C ARG A 221 -20.45 -3.36 -12.64
N MET A 222 -21.35 -4.02 -11.91
CA MET A 222 -22.59 -3.41 -11.42
C MET A 222 -22.34 -2.25 -10.45
N ASP A 223 -21.29 -2.33 -9.63
CA ASP A 223 -20.94 -1.27 -8.70
C ASP A 223 -20.12 -0.18 -9.37
N PHE A 224 -19.22 -0.56 -10.29
CA PHE A 224 -18.42 0.39 -11.04
C PHE A 224 -19.26 1.26 -11.99
N ASP A 225 -20.32 0.73 -12.62
CA ASP A 225 -21.20 1.50 -13.51
C ASP A 225 -21.95 2.63 -12.77
N LYS A 226 -22.00 2.60 -11.43
CA LYS A 226 -22.56 3.69 -10.60
C LYS A 226 -21.58 4.84 -10.38
N LEU A 227 -20.32 4.68 -10.78
CA LEU A 227 -19.23 5.60 -10.51
C LEU A 227 -19.04 6.61 -11.63
N LYS A 228 -18.47 7.75 -11.26
CA LYS A 228 -17.91 8.71 -12.21
C LYS A 228 -16.40 8.69 -12.08
N THR A 229 -15.72 8.56 -13.21
CA THR A 229 -14.25 8.58 -13.30
C THR A 229 -13.83 9.81 -14.08
N MET A 230 -12.65 10.34 -13.76
CA MET A 230 -12.05 11.45 -14.48
C MET A 230 -10.68 11.05 -15.00
N ASP A 231 -10.46 11.28 -16.29
CA ASP A 231 -9.19 10.96 -16.94
C ASP A 231 -8.39 12.25 -17.16
N VAL A 232 -7.11 12.22 -16.82
CA VAL A 232 -6.17 13.34 -16.94
C VAL A 232 -4.91 12.84 -17.64
N GLU A 233 -4.44 13.54 -18.66
CA GLU A 233 -3.16 13.22 -19.32
C GLU A 233 -2.08 14.19 -18.83
N LEU A 234 -0.97 13.66 -18.35
CA LEU A 234 0.21 14.44 -17.99
C LEU A 234 1.32 14.22 -18.99
N ARG A 235 2.04 15.28 -19.31
CA ARG A 235 3.20 15.29 -20.20
C ARG A 235 4.44 15.75 -19.46
N ALA A 236 5.60 15.45 -20.02
CA ALA A 236 6.89 15.90 -19.49
C ALA A 236 6.87 17.40 -19.12
N GLY A 237 7.27 17.72 -17.89
CA GLY A 237 7.26 19.08 -17.33
C GLY A 237 5.98 19.42 -16.55
N GLN A 238 4.94 18.59 -16.65
CA GLN A 238 3.69 18.79 -15.89
C GLN A 238 3.69 18.00 -14.60
N ILE A 239 3.10 18.60 -13.56
CA ILE A 239 2.91 17.97 -12.26
C ILE A 239 1.43 18.00 -11.87
N ILE A 240 0.97 16.91 -11.26
CA ILE A 240 -0.36 16.86 -10.64
C ILE A 240 -0.25 16.69 -9.14
N TYR A 241 -1.02 17.47 -8.40
CA TYR A 241 -1.34 17.25 -7.00
C TYR A 241 -2.56 16.34 -6.91
N ILE A 242 -2.46 15.26 -6.14
CA ILE A 242 -3.57 14.38 -5.78
C ILE A 242 -3.75 14.41 -4.25
N PRO A 243 -4.91 14.87 -3.77
CA PRO A 243 -5.21 14.92 -2.33
C PRO A 243 -5.25 13.52 -1.69
N ALA A 244 -5.13 13.47 -0.36
CA ALA A 244 -5.32 12.22 0.38
C ALA A 244 -6.70 11.60 0.09
N TYR A 245 -6.77 10.27 0.10
CA TYR A 245 -7.98 9.45 -0.10
C TYR A 245 -8.58 9.47 -1.51
N TRP A 246 -8.04 10.26 -2.44
CA TRP A 246 -8.41 10.17 -3.85
C TRP A 246 -7.85 8.89 -4.46
N TRP A 247 -8.72 8.16 -5.16
CA TRP A 247 -8.32 6.95 -5.86
C TRP A 247 -7.69 7.32 -7.18
N CYS A 248 -6.55 6.70 -7.47
CA CYS A 248 -5.77 6.93 -8.67
C CYS A 248 -5.28 5.58 -9.22
N SER A 249 -5.38 5.44 -10.54
CA SER A 249 -4.65 4.43 -11.31
C SER A 249 -4.03 5.12 -12.52
N MET A 250 -2.84 4.69 -12.91
CA MET A 250 -2.06 5.28 -14.00
C MET A 250 -1.95 4.26 -15.13
N GLN A 251 -2.15 4.71 -16.36
CA GLN A 251 -1.92 3.96 -17.58
C GLN A 251 -0.73 4.58 -18.31
N PHE A 252 0.30 3.77 -18.49
CA PHE A 252 1.47 4.12 -19.27
C PHE A 252 1.18 3.94 -20.76
N PRO A 253 1.75 4.78 -21.65
CA PRO A 253 1.54 4.65 -23.09
C PRO A 253 1.98 3.28 -23.61
N GLU A 254 1.24 2.73 -24.57
CA GLU A 254 1.63 1.48 -25.27
C GLU A 254 2.83 1.68 -26.20
N ALA A 255 3.10 2.93 -26.60
CA ALA A 255 4.29 3.25 -27.37
C ALA A 255 5.55 2.89 -26.57
N ALA A 256 6.58 2.38 -27.26
CA ALA A 256 7.87 2.00 -26.66
C ALA A 256 8.70 3.20 -26.14
N THR A 257 8.07 4.35 -25.93
CA THR A 257 8.70 5.53 -25.33
C THR A 257 8.74 5.36 -23.83
N ALA A 258 9.95 5.37 -23.26
CA ALA A 258 10.14 5.35 -21.82
C ALA A 258 9.38 6.53 -21.17
N THR A 259 8.63 6.21 -20.12
CA THR A 259 7.92 7.19 -19.31
C THR A 259 8.44 7.09 -17.89
N THR A 260 8.77 8.23 -17.30
CA THR A 260 9.30 8.32 -15.95
C THR A 260 8.56 9.39 -15.16
N LEU A 261 8.20 9.06 -13.93
CA LEU A 261 7.58 9.98 -12.99
C LEU A 261 8.44 10.12 -11.72
N CYS A 262 8.54 11.35 -11.24
CA CYS A 262 9.03 11.66 -9.90
C CYS A 262 7.83 11.85 -8.97
N CYS A 263 7.82 11.11 -7.85
CA CYS A 263 6.76 11.20 -6.86
C CYS A 263 7.24 11.95 -5.62
N PHE A 264 6.41 12.86 -5.12
CA PHE A 264 6.66 13.61 -3.88
C PHE A 264 5.48 13.41 -2.93
N LYS A 265 5.71 12.71 -1.82
CA LYS A 265 4.68 12.42 -0.82
C LYS A 265 5.05 13.07 0.52
N TYR A 266 4.14 13.87 1.05
CA TYR A 266 4.37 14.68 2.26
C TYR A 266 3.36 14.36 3.35
N ARG A 267 3.86 14.11 4.57
CA ARG A 267 3.04 14.02 5.78
C ARG A 267 3.39 15.16 6.73
N THR A 268 2.40 15.91 7.16
CA THR A 268 2.55 16.86 8.28
C THR A 268 2.46 16.13 9.62
N TYR A 269 2.88 16.77 10.72
CA TYR A 269 2.73 16.19 12.05
C TYR A 269 1.27 15.80 12.35
N MET A 270 0.32 16.68 12.01
CA MET A 270 -1.10 16.41 12.27
C MET A 270 -1.70 15.37 11.31
N ASN A 271 -1.20 15.27 10.08
CA ASN A 271 -1.55 14.15 9.21
C ASN A 271 -1.06 12.82 9.80
N THR A 272 0.17 12.76 10.32
CA THR A 272 0.70 11.57 11.00
C THR A 272 -0.16 11.15 12.20
N VAL A 273 -0.61 12.12 13.00
CA VAL A 273 -1.55 11.86 14.11
C VAL A 273 -2.90 11.34 13.58
N SER A 274 -3.42 11.91 12.47
CA SER A 274 -4.70 11.49 11.90
C SER A 274 -4.72 10.07 11.34
N ILE A 275 -3.57 9.53 10.93
CA ILE A 275 -3.41 8.16 10.40
C ILE A 275 -2.71 7.22 11.38
N LEU A 276 -2.62 7.62 12.65
CA LEU A 276 -1.84 6.90 13.65
C LEU A 276 -2.34 5.47 13.86
N ASP A 277 -3.65 5.25 13.80
CA ASP A 277 -4.26 3.93 13.87
C ASP A 277 -3.73 3.00 12.76
N LYS A 278 -3.63 3.52 11.52
CA LYS A 278 -3.08 2.78 10.38
C LYS A 278 -1.59 2.48 10.56
N LEU A 279 -0.82 3.44 11.08
CA LEU A 279 0.60 3.26 11.37
C LEU A 279 0.84 2.24 12.48
N CYS A 280 -0.02 2.23 13.51
CA CYS A 280 0.03 1.23 14.57
C CYS A 280 -0.23 -0.17 14.03
N MET A 281 -1.26 -0.35 13.19
CA MET A 281 -1.55 -1.64 12.55
C MET A 281 -0.39 -2.13 11.69
N TRP A 282 0.17 -1.25 10.84
CA TRP A 282 1.38 -1.53 10.07
C TRP A 282 2.55 -1.96 10.95
N MET A 283 2.83 -1.24 12.03
CA MET A 283 3.91 -1.59 12.96
C MET A 283 3.71 -2.98 13.58
N LEU A 284 2.48 -3.32 13.97
CA LEU A 284 2.16 -4.61 14.57
C LEU A 284 2.36 -5.75 13.56
N GLN A 285 1.90 -5.58 12.32
CA GLN A 285 2.08 -6.59 11.27
C GLN A 285 3.55 -6.82 10.92
N GLN A 286 4.33 -5.74 10.83
CA GLN A 286 5.78 -5.85 10.59
C GLN A 286 6.53 -6.62 11.69
N GLN A 287 6.01 -6.66 12.92
CA GLN A 287 6.57 -7.50 13.97
C GLN A 287 6.19 -8.97 13.80
N ASN A 288 5.00 -9.26 13.30
CA ASN A 288 4.53 -10.62 13.04
C ASN A 288 5.26 -11.24 11.84
N VAL A 289 5.38 -10.53 10.72
CA VAL A 289 6.09 -10.99 9.51
C VAL A 289 7.54 -11.39 9.79
N LYS A 290 8.24 -10.65 10.66
CA LYS A 290 9.61 -11.00 11.07
C LYS A 290 9.67 -12.33 11.80
N ARG A 291 8.65 -12.66 12.61
CA ARG A 291 8.55 -13.97 13.28
C ARG A 291 8.33 -15.08 12.27
N ASP A 292 7.46 -14.89 11.29
CA ASP A 292 7.21 -15.88 10.24
C ASP A 292 8.46 -16.15 9.39
N THR A 293 9.21 -15.10 9.03
CA THR A 293 10.48 -15.26 8.30
C THR A 293 11.52 -16.03 9.11
N ILE A 294 11.60 -15.78 10.42
CA ILE A 294 12.51 -16.52 11.34
C ILE A 294 12.05 -17.98 11.46
N GLU A 295 10.76 -18.23 11.67
CA GLU A 295 10.21 -19.57 11.74
C GLU A 295 10.40 -20.36 10.44
N LYS A 296 10.15 -19.75 9.27
CA LYS A 296 10.44 -20.35 7.94
C LYS A 296 11.93 -20.72 7.80
N LYS A 297 12.85 -19.85 8.26
CA LYS A 297 14.30 -20.15 8.24
C LYS A 297 14.70 -21.26 9.21
N ILE A 298 14.01 -21.39 10.35
CA ILE A 298 14.28 -22.44 11.35
C ILE A 298 13.66 -23.78 10.94
N THR A 299 12.47 -23.78 10.33
CA THR A 299 11.70 -25.01 10.05
C THR A 299 11.80 -25.50 8.61
N GLY A 300 12.32 -24.69 7.68
CA GLY A 300 12.52 -25.09 6.28
C GLY A 300 11.24 -25.40 5.50
N VAL A 301 10.05 -25.12 6.06
CA VAL A 301 8.75 -25.44 5.46
C VAL A 301 7.88 -24.19 5.37
N SER A 302 7.42 -23.85 4.16
CA SER A 302 6.37 -22.85 3.95
C SER A 302 5.03 -23.42 4.42
N ARG A 303 4.44 -22.84 5.47
CA ARG A 303 3.03 -23.12 5.81
C ARG A 303 2.13 -22.51 4.74
N VAL A 304 1.40 -23.36 4.01
CA VAL A 304 0.19 -22.96 3.31
C VAL A 304 -0.88 -22.76 4.39
N SER A 305 -1.29 -21.51 4.62
CA SER A 305 -2.40 -21.21 5.53
C SER A 305 -3.72 -21.55 4.83
N THR A 306 -4.29 -22.71 5.14
CA THR A 306 -5.68 -23.01 4.78
C THR A 306 -6.62 -22.40 5.81
N ASP A 307 -6.88 -21.10 5.71
CA ASP A 307 -8.02 -20.47 6.38
C ASP A 307 -9.16 -20.27 5.37
N ALA A 308 -9.75 -21.39 4.96
CA ALA A 308 -11.07 -21.36 4.34
C ALA A 308 -12.09 -21.12 5.45
N ASN A 309 -12.47 -19.84 5.62
CA ASN A 309 -13.61 -19.41 6.43
C ASN A 309 -14.91 -19.96 5.82
N ALA A 310 -15.24 -21.22 6.11
CA ALA A 310 -16.48 -21.85 5.71
C ALA A 310 -17.62 -21.45 6.66
N ASN A 311 -18.13 -20.22 6.52
CA ASN A 311 -19.45 -19.87 7.05
C ASN A 311 -20.53 -20.30 6.04
N ALA A 312 -20.81 -21.60 6.00
CA ALA A 312 -21.95 -22.15 5.26
C ALA A 312 -23.15 -22.30 6.20
N ASN A 313 -23.95 -21.22 6.31
CA ASN A 313 -25.31 -21.31 6.84
C ASN A 313 -26.21 -22.00 5.79
N ALA A 314 -26.27 -23.33 5.86
CA ALA A 314 -27.22 -24.12 5.07
C ALA A 314 -28.33 -24.65 5.99
N ASN A 315 -29.36 -23.84 6.17
CA ASN A 315 -30.65 -24.30 6.66
C ASN A 315 -31.34 -25.10 5.54
N ALA A 316 -31.14 -26.42 5.52
CA ALA A 316 -31.86 -27.33 4.65
C ALA A 316 -32.69 -28.29 5.51
N ASN A 317 -33.94 -27.88 5.74
CA ASN A 317 -35.01 -28.75 6.21
C ASN A 317 -35.35 -29.76 5.09
N ALA A 318 -34.85 -30.99 5.20
CA ALA A 318 -35.24 -32.09 4.32
C ALA A 318 -35.72 -33.27 5.16
N ASN A 319 -37.03 -33.29 5.35
CA ASN A 319 -37.82 -34.43 5.80
C ASN A 319 -37.71 -35.55 4.75
N ALA A 320 -37.06 -36.67 5.09
CA ALA A 320 -37.12 -37.89 4.28
C ALA A 320 -37.17 -39.13 5.19
N ASN A 321 -38.40 -39.56 5.42
CA ASN A 321 -38.78 -40.88 5.91
C ASN A 321 -38.30 -41.97 4.94
N ALA A 322 -37.43 -42.87 5.39
CA ALA A 322 -37.16 -44.13 4.69
C ALA A 322 -36.83 -45.25 5.69
N ASN A 323 -37.88 -46.03 5.95
CA ASN A 323 -37.88 -47.34 6.59
C ASN A 323 -37.19 -48.39 5.69
N ALA A 324 -36.11 -49.04 6.16
CA ALA A 324 -35.67 -50.34 5.64
C ALA A 324 -34.73 -51.07 6.62
N ASN A 325 -35.36 -51.92 7.42
CA ASN A 325 -34.89 -53.15 8.07
C ASN A 325 -33.72 -53.88 7.37
N ALA A 326 -32.64 -54.22 8.11
CA ALA A 326 -32.05 -55.57 8.11
C ALA A 326 -30.87 -55.73 9.09
N ASN A 327 -31.15 -56.58 10.08
CA ASN A 327 -30.31 -57.68 10.56
C ASN A 327 -29.15 -57.41 11.54
N ALA A 328 -29.49 -57.55 12.82
CA ALA A 328 -28.57 -57.74 13.92
C ALA A 328 -27.89 -59.12 13.83
N ASN A 329 -26.57 -59.14 13.91
CA ASN A 329 -25.86 -60.31 14.42
C ASN A 329 -24.84 -59.87 15.45
N ALA A 330 -25.26 -59.95 16.71
CA ALA A 330 -24.41 -59.73 17.88
C ALA A 330 -23.54 -60.98 18.07
N ASN A 331 -22.23 -60.81 18.09
CA ASN A 331 -21.36 -61.77 18.76
C ASN A 331 -20.40 -61.01 19.67
N ALA A 332 -20.80 -60.95 20.94
CA ALA A 332 -19.97 -60.48 22.04
C ALA A 332 -18.92 -61.54 22.34
N ASN A 333 -17.64 -61.17 22.28
CA ASN A 333 -16.62 -61.91 23.01
C ASN A 333 -15.73 -60.91 23.75
N ALA A 334 -16.02 -60.77 25.03
CA ALA A 334 -15.20 -60.06 25.99
C ALA A 334 -13.92 -60.86 26.25
N ASN A 335 -12.77 -60.22 26.14
CA ASN A 335 -11.62 -60.66 26.92
C ASN A 335 -10.84 -59.45 27.40
N ALA A 336 -10.96 -59.20 28.70
CA ALA A 336 -10.20 -58.23 29.45
C ALA A 336 -8.76 -58.76 29.61
N ASN A 337 -7.77 -57.91 29.37
CA ASN A 337 -6.53 -58.05 30.10
C ASN A 337 -5.90 -56.68 30.34
N ALA A 338 -6.01 -56.24 31.59
CA ALA A 338 -5.36 -55.06 32.12
C ALA A 338 -3.87 -55.35 32.33
N ASN A 339 -3.01 -54.43 31.92
CA ASN A 339 -1.66 -54.35 32.49
C ASN A 339 -1.23 -52.89 32.57
N THR A 340 -1.44 -52.29 33.74
CA THR A 340 -0.92 -51.00 34.15
C THR A 340 0.47 -51.18 34.72
N ASN A 341 1.49 -50.55 34.12
CA ASN A 341 2.79 -50.37 34.76
C ASN A 341 3.15 -48.89 34.79
N THR A 342 2.81 -48.25 35.91
CA THR A 342 3.27 -46.92 36.31
C THR A 342 4.66 -47.03 36.93
N ASN A 343 5.63 -46.29 36.42
CA ASN A 343 6.88 -46.04 37.15
C ASN A 343 7.16 -44.54 37.16
N ALA A 344 6.87 -43.92 38.31
CA ALA A 344 7.22 -42.56 38.64
C ALA A 344 8.63 -42.54 39.22
N ASN A 345 9.49 -41.64 38.75
CA ASN A 345 10.76 -41.35 39.41
C ASN A 345 10.94 -39.83 39.54
N THR A 346 10.73 -39.34 40.75
CA THR A 346 11.05 -37.99 41.20
C THR A 346 12.47 -37.98 41.77
N ASN A 347 13.33 -37.07 41.30
CA ASN A 347 14.54 -36.74 42.04
C ASN A 347 14.72 -35.22 42.09
N ALA A 348 14.50 -34.67 43.28
CA ALA A 348 14.83 -33.30 43.66
C ALA A 348 16.20 -33.32 44.34
N ASN A 349 17.08 -32.39 43.98
CA ASN A 349 18.26 -32.10 44.80
C ASN A 349 18.43 -30.58 44.92
N ALA A 350 18.17 -30.08 46.12
CA ALA A 350 18.50 -28.74 46.57
C ALA A 350 19.82 -28.83 47.34
N ASN A 351 20.75 -27.91 47.08
CA ASN A 351 21.79 -27.63 48.06
C ASN A 351 22.10 -26.12 48.08
N ALA A 352 21.68 -25.48 49.16
CA ALA A 352 22.12 -24.18 49.60
C ALA A 352 23.36 -24.36 50.47
N ASN A 353 24.36 -23.49 50.34
CA ASN A 353 25.25 -23.24 51.47
C ASN A 353 25.65 -21.77 51.54
N THR A 354 25.19 -21.16 52.62
CA THR A 354 25.61 -19.89 53.21
C THR A 354 27.00 -20.06 53.83
N ASN A 355 27.82 -19.00 53.82
CA ASN A 355 28.63 -18.70 55.00
C ASN A 355 29.03 -17.22 55.05
N ASP A 356 28.87 -16.68 56.25
CA ASP A 356 29.14 -15.34 56.73
C ASP A 356 30.63 -14.97 56.70
N THR A 357 30.92 -13.68 56.48
CA THR A 357 31.61 -12.81 57.46
C THR A 357 31.45 -11.35 57.10
#